data_AF-A0A9R0ZDQ3-F1
#
_entry.id   AF-A0A9R0ZDQ3-F1
#
_cell.length_a   1.000
_cell.length_b   1.000
_cell.length_c   1.000
_cell.angle_alpha   90.00
_cell.angle_beta   90.00
_cell.angle_gamma   90.00
#
_symmetry.space_group_name_H-M   'P 1'
#
loop_
_entity.id
_entity.type
_entity.pdbx_description
1 polymer ?
#
loop_
_entity_poly.entity_id
_entity_poly.type
_entity_poly.pdbx_seq_one_letter_code
_entity_poly.pdbx_strand_id
1 'polypeptide(L)'
;MCGTSSHDLFPEKDSNTATGKSLTRNWTMKAALEQHQLVGREGAMSEVIKLIREEGDRLHVISVWGMGGMGKTTLVRSVYGSEELSGMFQKRAWVTILHPFNREQFFRSLAMQLHSDDTGKDVSLMGDGTEKRLQVMEIADLIKETFRLLDRLTYLIVLDDLSSNTEWDSIIPHFPKDEMTSRIIITTREASVASRCSKKYKLRSLGDDAALDLFKKKV
;
A
#
# COMPACT_ATOMS: atom_id res chain seq x y z
N MET A 1 -22.36 46.41 52.28
CA MET A 1 -23.04 45.86 53.47
C MET A 1 -23.09 44.33 53.34
N CYS A 2 -23.27 43.61 54.45
CA CYS A 2 -23.22 42.14 54.59
C CYS A 2 -24.16 41.38 53.63
N GLY A 3 -24.01 40.07 53.35
CA GLY A 3 -23.04 39.04 53.79
C GLY A 3 -23.65 37.63 53.65
N THR A 4 -22.81 36.57 53.55
CA THR A 4 -23.02 35.12 53.88
C THR A 4 -24.40 34.44 53.66
N SER A 5 -24.54 33.22 53.13
CA SER A 5 -23.94 31.97 53.64
C SER A 5 -24.17 30.74 52.71
N SER A 6 -23.42 29.65 52.94
CA SER A 6 -23.41 28.34 52.25
C SER A 6 -24.64 27.44 52.47
N HIS A 7 -24.94 26.52 51.54
CA HIS A 7 -24.61 25.08 51.67
C HIS A 7 -24.89 24.25 50.38
N ASP A 8 -24.43 23.00 50.38
CA ASP A 8 -24.18 22.09 49.24
C ASP A 8 -25.42 21.46 48.56
N LEU A 9 -25.22 20.90 47.35
CA LEU A 9 -25.65 19.53 46.92
C LEU A 9 -25.30 19.22 45.43
N PHE A 10 -24.54 18.15 45.19
CA PHE A 10 -24.46 17.37 43.92
C PHE A 10 -25.56 16.27 43.93
N PRO A 11 -25.93 15.54 42.83
CA PRO A 11 -25.14 15.07 41.66
C PRO A 11 -25.90 15.26 40.29
N GLU A 12 -25.67 14.60 39.15
CA GLU A 12 -24.76 13.50 38.69
C GLU A 12 -24.26 13.79 37.25
N LYS A 13 -25.03 13.47 36.20
CA LYS A 13 -24.62 13.49 34.78
C LYS A 13 -25.78 13.63 33.80
N ASP A 14 -25.50 14.21 32.64
CA ASP A 14 -25.83 13.64 31.33
C ASP A 14 -25.01 14.33 30.23
N SER A 15 -25.03 13.85 28.99
CA SER A 15 -24.22 12.80 28.38
C SER A 15 -24.25 13.06 26.85
N ASN A 16 -23.15 12.75 26.13
CA ASN A 16 -23.01 12.84 24.66
C ASN A 16 -23.12 14.27 24.02
N THR A 17 -22.57 14.54 22.82
CA THR A 17 -21.98 13.65 21.81
C THR A 17 -20.78 14.31 21.09
N ALA A 18 -19.81 13.51 20.65
CA ALA A 18 -18.74 13.97 19.76
C ALA A 18 -19.15 13.85 18.28
N THR A 19 -18.77 14.82 17.43
CA THR A 19 -18.63 14.64 15.98
C THR A 19 -17.82 15.79 15.36
N GLY A 20 -16.57 15.54 14.99
CA GLY A 20 -15.68 16.62 14.52
C GLY A 20 -14.31 16.19 14.00
N LYS A 21 -14.18 14.98 13.43
CA LYS A 21 -12.89 14.47 12.90
C LYS A 21 -12.96 13.76 11.54
N SER A 22 -14.12 13.76 10.87
CA SER A 22 -14.30 12.98 9.62
C SER A 22 -13.97 13.75 8.32
N LEU A 23 -14.02 15.09 8.33
CA LEU A 23 -13.96 15.87 7.09
C LEU A 23 -12.54 16.10 6.55
N THR A 24 -11.53 16.13 7.42
CA THR A 24 -10.14 16.43 7.02
C THR A 24 -9.42 15.25 6.37
N ARG A 25 -9.62 14.00 6.84
CA ARG A 25 -8.99 12.81 6.24
C ARG A 25 -9.41 12.59 4.78
N ASN A 26 -10.70 12.75 4.48
CA ASN A 26 -11.24 12.51 3.15
C ASN A 26 -10.73 13.55 2.14
N TRP A 27 -10.57 14.81 2.55
CA TRP A 27 -10.01 15.86 1.69
C TRP A 27 -8.54 15.60 1.33
N THR A 28 -7.71 15.19 2.29
CA THR A 28 -6.28 14.91 2.05
C THR A 28 -6.07 13.70 1.14
N MET A 29 -6.86 12.63 1.31
CA MET A 29 -6.83 11.46 0.41
C MET A 29 -7.29 11.83 -1.00
N LYS A 30 -8.37 12.61 -1.13
CA LYS A 30 -8.86 13.12 -2.42
C LYS A 30 -7.81 13.97 -3.12
N ALA A 31 -7.15 14.89 -2.41
CA ALA A 31 -6.07 15.72 -2.95
C ALA A 31 -4.84 14.89 -3.41
N ALA A 32 -4.49 13.83 -2.68
CA ALA A 32 -3.40 12.92 -3.07
C ALA A 32 -3.73 12.08 -4.32
N LEU A 33 -4.99 11.64 -4.47
CA LEU A 33 -5.49 11.04 -5.72
C LEU A 33 -5.56 12.07 -6.85
N GLU A 34 -5.96 13.32 -6.59
CA GLU A 34 -6.06 14.39 -7.59
C GLU A 34 -4.69 14.76 -8.20
N GLN A 35 -3.58 14.61 -7.47
CA GLN A 35 -2.24 14.76 -8.09
C GLN A 35 -1.96 13.68 -9.16
N HIS A 36 -2.54 12.49 -9.01
CA HIS A 36 -2.43 11.35 -9.90
C HIS A 36 -3.74 11.07 -10.68
N GLN A 37 -4.38 12.11 -11.23
CA GLN A 37 -5.59 11.97 -12.06
C GLN A 37 -5.49 10.82 -13.08
N LEU A 38 -6.27 9.77 -12.83
CA LEU A 38 -6.22 8.50 -13.54
C LEU A 38 -7.12 8.55 -14.79
N VAL A 39 -6.79 9.43 -15.74
CA VAL A 39 -7.62 9.67 -16.94
C VAL A 39 -7.73 8.42 -17.83
N GLY A 40 -8.95 7.98 -18.14
CA GLY A 40 -9.24 6.95 -19.15
C GLY A 40 -8.77 5.56 -18.78
N ARG A 41 -8.78 5.24 -17.47
CA ARG A 41 -8.24 4.01 -16.87
C ARG A 41 -9.10 3.46 -15.74
N GLU A 42 -10.29 4.01 -15.55
CA GLU A 42 -11.27 3.62 -14.55
C GLU A 42 -11.60 2.12 -14.69
N GLY A 43 -11.79 1.63 -15.93
CA GLY A 43 -11.95 0.20 -16.21
C GLY A 43 -10.69 -0.64 -15.92
N ALA A 44 -9.49 -0.09 -16.14
CA ALA A 44 -8.25 -0.78 -15.78
C ALA A 44 -8.06 -0.89 -14.26
N MET A 45 -8.48 0.13 -13.52
CA MET A 45 -8.48 0.14 -12.05
C MET A 45 -9.48 -0.87 -11.51
N SER A 46 -10.70 -0.90 -12.04
CA SER A 46 -11.75 -1.86 -11.66
C SER A 46 -11.33 -3.32 -11.91
N GLU A 47 -10.73 -3.63 -13.07
CA GLU A 47 -10.23 -4.98 -13.36
C GLU A 47 -9.08 -5.40 -12.42
N VAL A 48 -8.16 -4.50 -12.07
CA VAL A 48 -7.09 -4.84 -11.11
C VAL A 48 -7.65 -5.00 -9.68
N ILE A 49 -8.61 -4.17 -9.25
CA ILE A 49 -9.32 -4.33 -7.97
C ILE A 49 -10.05 -5.67 -7.91
N LYS A 50 -10.73 -6.07 -8.99
CA LYS A 50 -11.37 -7.38 -9.12
C LYS A 50 -10.37 -8.53 -8.94
N LEU A 51 -9.22 -8.48 -9.62
CA LEU A 51 -8.15 -9.49 -9.45
C LEU A 51 -7.58 -9.56 -8.01
N ILE A 52 -7.66 -8.46 -7.24
CA ILE A 52 -7.27 -8.42 -5.82
C ILE A 52 -8.35 -9.06 -4.94
N ARG A 53 -9.63 -8.78 -5.24
CA ARG A 53 -10.80 -9.24 -4.47
C ARG A 53 -11.23 -10.67 -4.78
N GLU A 54 -10.79 -11.24 -5.90
CA GLU A 54 -11.00 -12.66 -6.23
C GLU A 54 -10.50 -13.57 -5.09
N GLU A 55 -11.35 -14.48 -4.62
CA GLU A 55 -11.00 -15.53 -3.67
C GLU A 55 -10.08 -16.59 -4.32
N GLY A 56 -9.34 -17.32 -3.49
CA GLY A 56 -8.52 -18.44 -3.95
C GLY A 56 -7.67 -19.06 -2.84
N ASP A 57 -7.19 -20.27 -3.10
CA ASP A 57 -6.72 -21.21 -2.07
C ASP A 57 -5.30 -20.91 -1.54
N ARG A 58 -4.67 -19.81 -1.95
CA ARG A 58 -3.27 -19.44 -1.64
C ARG A 58 -2.96 -17.98 -1.99
N LEU A 59 -1.83 -17.49 -1.51
CA LEU A 59 -1.24 -16.19 -1.91
C LEU A 59 -1.35 -15.92 -3.43
N HIS A 60 -2.03 -14.83 -3.79
CA HIS A 60 -2.08 -14.35 -5.18
C HIS A 60 -1.00 -13.31 -5.44
N VAL A 61 -0.19 -13.56 -6.47
CA VAL A 61 0.77 -12.59 -7.01
C VAL A 61 0.23 -12.08 -8.35
N ILE A 62 -0.01 -10.78 -8.43
CA ILE A 62 -0.71 -10.10 -9.53
C ILE A 62 0.30 -9.21 -10.26
N SER A 63 0.55 -9.44 -11.54
CA SER A 63 1.33 -8.49 -12.35
C SER A 63 0.45 -7.44 -13.01
N VAL A 64 0.84 -6.17 -12.91
CA VAL A 64 0.44 -5.10 -13.81
C VAL A 64 1.63 -4.82 -14.72
N TRP A 65 1.54 -5.22 -15.98
CA TRP A 65 2.70 -5.24 -16.89
C TRP A 65 2.43 -4.59 -18.25
N GLY A 66 3.50 -4.19 -18.93
CA GLY A 66 3.45 -3.43 -20.19
C GLY A 66 4.70 -2.57 -20.36
N MET A 67 4.82 -1.86 -21.48
CA MET A 67 6.01 -1.06 -21.81
C MET A 67 6.32 0.03 -20.77
N GLY A 68 7.52 0.60 -20.86
CA GLY A 68 7.89 1.83 -20.12
C GLY A 68 6.95 3.00 -20.47
N GLY A 69 6.85 4.00 -19.60
CA GLY A 69 6.00 5.18 -19.80
C GLY A 69 4.49 4.95 -19.69
N MET A 70 4.00 3.70 -19.80
CA MET A 70 2.56 3.37 -19.73
C MET A 70 1.90 3.62 -18.36
N GLY A 71 2.55 4.23 -17.36
CA GLY A 71 1.91 4.59 -16.08
C GLY A 71 1.38 3.41 -15.26
N LYS A 72 2.09 2.28 -15.24
CA LYS A 72 1.74 1.09 -14.43
C LYS A 72 1.71 1.42 -12.93
N THR A 73 2.77 2.06 -12.45
CA THR A 73 2.91 2.65 -11.10
C THR A 73 1.73 3.55 -10.74
N THR A 74 1.32 4.45 -11.65
CA THR A 74 0.16 5.32 -11.46
C THR A 74 -1.14 4.53 -11.28
N LEU A 75 -1.37 3.52 -12.12
CA LEU A 75 -2.55 2.65 -12.00
C LEU A 75 -2.57 1.90 -10.66
N VAL A 76 -1.46 1.27 -10.28
CA VAL A 76 -1.38 0.54 -9.01
C VAL A 76 -1.49 1.49 -7.80
N ARG A 77 -1.03 2.75 -7.92
CA ARG A 77 -1.19 3.76 -6.86
C ARG A 77 -2.65 4.13 -6.62
N SER A 78 -3.44 4.32 -7.67
CA SER A 78 -4.88 4.56 -7.52
C SER A 78 -5.63 3.32 -7.01
N VAL A 79 -5.27 2.12 -7.47
CA VAL A 79 -5.80 0.85 -6.94
C VAL A 79 -5.51 0.72 -5.43
N TYR A 80 -4.26 0.96 -5.02
CA TYR A 80 -3.84 0.90 -3.62
C TYR A 80 -4.52 2.01 -2.77
N GLY A 81 -4.80 3.17 -3.35
CA GLY A 81 -5.59 4.23 -2.70
C GLY A 81 -7.10 3.98 -2.65
N SER A 82 -7.62 2.89 -3.24
CA SER A 82 -9.06 2.65 -3.35
C SER A 82 -9.72 2.33 -2.01
N GLU A 83 -10.83 2.98 -1.73
CA GLU A 83 -11.70 2.68 -0.58
C GLU A 83 -12.25 1.24 -0.64
N GLU A 84 -12.37 0.64 -1.83
CA GLU A 84 -12.79 -0.76 -2.01
C GLU A 84 -11.83 -1.79 -1.39
N LEU A 85 -10.56 -1.41 -1.18
CA LEU A 85 -9.55 -2.26 -0.55
C LEU A 85 -9.31 -1.89 0.93
N SER A 86 -10.01 -0.86 1.43
CA SER A 86 -9.90 -0.39 2.80
C SER A 86 -10.37 -1.47 3.78
N GLY A 87 -9.56 -1.75 4.82
CA GLY A 87 -9.88 -2.75 5.84
C GLY A 87 -9.78 -4.22 5.41
N MET A 88 -9.50 -4.53 4.14
CA MET A 88 -9.29 -5.91 3.68
C MET A 88 -7.97 -6.53 4.20
N PHE A 89 -6.98 -5.69 4.48
CA PHE A 89 -5.60 -6.10 4.77
C PHE A 89 -5.13 -5.51 6.10
N GLN A 90 -4.64 -6.36 7.00
CA GLN A 90 -4.08 -5.96 8.30
C GLN A 90 -2.70 -5.31 8.16
N LYS A 91 -1.92 -5.67 7.14
CA LYS A 91 -0.62 -5.07 6.81
C LYS A 91 -0.56 -4.64 5.36
N ARG A 92 0.11 -3.51 5.10
CA ARG A 92 0.29 -2.96 3.76
C ARG A 92 1.68 -2.36 3.62
N ALA A 93 2.27 -2.46 2.44
CA ALA A 93 3.53 -1.80 2.11
C ALA A 93 3.62 -1.51 0.61
N TRP A 94 4.46 -0.55 0.23
CA TRP A 94 4.83 -0.21 -1.14
C TRP A 94 6.35 -0.02 -1.23
N VAL A 95 7.05 -0.97 -1.83
CA VAL A 95 8.50 -0.89 -2.05
C VAL A 95 8.78 -0.72 -3.53
N THR A 96 9.53 0.33 -3.89
CA THR A 96 10.06 0.50 -5.24
C THR A 96 11.41 -0.19 -5.31
N ILE A 97 11.61 -1.05 -6.30
CA ILE A 97 12.84 -1.81 -6.48
C ILE A 97 13.86 -0.90 -7.16
N LEU A 98 14.87 -0.50 -6.39
CA LEU A 98 15.94 0.36 -6.88
C LEU A 98 16.93 -0.46 -7.72
N HIS A 99 17.49 0.18 -8.75
CA HIS A 99 18.45 -0.41 -9.67
C HIS A 99 19.80 0.32 -9.57
N PRO A 100 20.94 -0.37 -9.40
CA PRO A 100 21.09 -1.83 -9.32
C PRO A 100 20.46 -2.44 -8.05
N PHE A 101 19.88 -3.63 -8.18
CA PHE A 101 19.13 -4.28 -7.12
C PHE A 101 19.99 -4.60 -5.89
N ASN A 102 19.60 -4.03 -4.74
CA ASN A 102 20.14 -4.39 -3.42
C ASN A 102 19.06 -5.10 -2.59
N ARG A 103 19.25 -6.42 -2.41
CA ARG A 103 18.31 -7.31 -1.70
C ARG A 103 18.18 -6.96 -0.21
N GLU A 104 19.26 -6.52 0.44
CA GLU A 104 19.25 -6.13 1.84
C GLU A 104 18.50 -4.81 2.04
N GLN A 105 18.79 -3.80 1.22
CA GLN A 105 18.08 -2.52 1.23
C GLN A 105 16.59 -2.70 0.94
N PHE A 106 16.23 -3.62 0.04
CA PHE A 106 14.84 -4.00 -0.23
C PHE A 106 14.15 -4.55 1.03
N PHE A 107 14.71 -5.59 1.68
CA PHE A 107 14.08 -6.17 2.88
C PHE A 107 14.09 -5.20 4.07
N ARG A 108 15.10 -4.33 4.20
CA ARG A 108 15.12 -3.24 5.19
C ARG A 108 14.00 -2.24 4.94
N SER A 109 13.82 -1.79 3.71
CA SER A 109 12.71 -0.89 3.32
C SER A 109 11.34 -1.51 3.60
N LEU A 110 11.16 -2.79 3.26
CA LEU A 110 9.94 -3.53 3.51
C LEU A 110 9.65 -3.66 5.02
N ALA A 111 10.62 -4.10 5.82
CA ALA A 111 10.47 -4.21 7.27
C ALA A 111 10.14 -2.87 7.94
N MET A 112 10.82 -1.78 7.55
CA MET A 112 10.53 -0.43 8.06
C MET A 112 9.07 -0.01 7.79
N GLN A 113 8.55 -0.30 6.60
CA GLN A 113 7.14 -0.01 6.30
C GLN A 113 6.18 -0.90 7.09
N LEU A 114 6.47 -2.20 7.22
CA LEU A 114 5.59 -3.13 7.94
C LEU A 114 5.51 -2.88 9.45
N HIS A 115 6.57 -2.33 10.05
CA HIS A 115 6.56 -1.84 11.44
C HIS A 115 5.84 -0.49 11.60
N SER A 116 5.72 0.30 10.53
CA SER A 116 5.00 1.57 10.53
C SER A 116 3.52 1.30 10.32
N ASP A 117 2.74 1.15 11.40
CA ASP A 117 1.31 0.86 11.29
C ASP A 117 0.58 1.88 10.40
N ASP A 118 -0.32 1.37 9.55
CA ASP A 118 -1.06 2.04 8.44
C ASP A 118 -2.08 3.10 8.91
N THR A 119 -1.74 3.81 9.97
CA THR A 119 -2.48 4.93 10.56
C THR A 119 -2.16 6.27 9.87
N GLY A 120 -1.31 6.27 8.84
CA GLY A 120 -0.80 7.49 8.20
C GLY A 120 0.16 8.28 9.09
N LYS A 121 0.74 7.64 10.10
CA LYS A 121 1.86 8.21 10.86
C LYS A 121 3.09 8.19 9.97
N ASP A 122 3.65 9.38 9.78
CA ASP A 122 4.93 9.60 9.12
C ASP A 122 6.02 8.70 9.72
N VAL A 123 6.99 8.28 8.90
CA VAL A 123 8.08 7.36 9.30
C VAL A 123 8.90 7.97 10.45
N SER A 124 8.89 9.30 10.58
CA SER A 124 9.40 10.07 11.72
C SER A 124 8.78 9.74 13.09
N LEU A 125 7.69 8.95 13.13
CA LEU A 125 7.05 8.46 14.35
C LEU A 125 7.35 6.98 14.65
N MET A 126 8.28 6.35 13.93
CA MET A 126 8.96 5.18 14.48
C MET A 126 9.60 5.54 15.81
N GLY A 127 9.47 4.66 16.81
CA GLY A 127 10.35 4.73 17.96
C GLY A 127 11.80 4.57 17.48
N ASP A 128 12.66 5.52 17.82
CA ASP A 128 14.09 5.61 17.43
C ASP A 128 14.84 4.26 17.50
N GLY A 129 14.51 3.42 18.49
CA GLY A 129 15.07 2.07 18.65
C GLY A 129 14.56 0.97 17.71
N THR A 130 13.55 1.21 16.86
CA THR A 130 13.14 0.27 15.80
C THR A 130 13.90 0.53 14.52
N GLU A 131 13.97 1.79 14.06
CA GLU A 131 14.75 2.15 12.87
C GLU A 131 16.23 1.78 13.07
N LYS A 132 16.86 2.24 14.15
CA LYS A 132 18.26 1.91 14.48
C LYS A 132 18.54 0.41 14.51
N ARG A 133 17.59 -0.39 14.97
CA ARG A 133 17.70 -1.86 15.00
C ARG A 133 17.67 -2.46 13.60
N LEU A 134 16.75 -2.02 12.75
CA LEU A 134 16.64 -2.49 11.36
C LEU A 134 17.85 -2.08 10.52
N GLN A 135 18.44 -0.91 10.78
CA GLN A 135 19.67 -0.45 10.12
C GLN A 135 20.87 -1.36 10.40
N VAL A 136 20.96 -1.96 11.59
CA VAL A 136 22.06 -2.88 11.96
C VAL A 136 21.71 -4.37 11.81
N MET A 137 20.51 -4.72 11.35
CA MET A 137 20.15 -6.11 11.05
C MET A 137 20.80 -6.59 9.76
N GLU A 138 21.40 -7.77 9.82
CA GLU A 138 21.85 -8.56 8.68
C GLU A 138 20.66 -9.04 7.83
N ILE A 139 20.91 -9.30 6.54
CA ILE A 139 19.86 -9.67 5.58
C ILE A 139 19.04 -10.91 5.99
N ALA A 140 19.67 -11.89 6.65
CA ALA A 140 18.99 -13.10 7.10
C ALA A 140 17.94 -12.79 8.20
N ASP A 141 18.20 -11.80 9.05
CA ASP A 141 17.31 -11.41 10.13
C ASP A 141 16.25 -10.40 9.67
N LEU A 142 16.57 -9.53 8.70
CA LEU A 142 15.57 -8.73 7.98
C LEU A 142 14.52 -9.60 7.27
N ILE A 143 14.93 -10.71 6.66
CA ILE A 143 14.02 -11.68 6.03
C ILE A 143 13.15 -12.37 7.09
N LYS A 144 13.72 -12.81 8.22
CA LYS A 144 12.95 -13.41 9.33
C LYS A 144 11.95 -12.44 9.93
N GLU A 145 12.35 -11.19 10.17
CA GLU A 145 11.46 -10.17 10.74
C GLU A 145 10.36 -9.79 9.75
N THR A 146 10.67 -9.67 8.45
CA THR A 146 9.65 -9.49 7.40
C THR A 146 8.63 -10.62 7.41
N PHE A 147 9.09 -11.88 7.51
CA PHE A 147 8.18 -13.04 7.62
C PHE A 147 7.33 -12.94 8.90
N ARG A 148 7.95 -12.67 10.06
CA ARG A 148 7.28 -12.54 11.37
C ARG A 148 6.23 -11.43 11.42
N LEU A 149 6.42 -10.35 10.67
CA LEU A 149 5.48 -9.22 10.55
C LEU A 149 4.30 -9.49 9.62
N LEU A 150 4.34 -10.58 8.84
CA LEU A 150 3.32 -10.98 7.88
C LEU A 150 2.67 -12.34 8.22
N ASP A 151 3.32 -13.16 9.04
CA ASP A 151 2.82 -14.47 9.45
C ASP A 151 1.47 -14.34 10.16
N ARG A 152 0.49 -15.14 9.72
CA ARG A 152 -0.90 -15.13 10.22
C ARG A 152 -1.63 -13.79 10.12
N LEU A 153 -1.19 -12.91 9.22
CA LEU A 153 -1.82 -11.61 8.95
C LEU A 153 -2.15 -11.47 7.46
N THR A 154 -3.32 -10.89 7.19
CA THR A 154 -3.73 -10.56 5.81
C THR A 154 -2.93 -9.35 5.33
N TYR A 155 -2.33 -9.42 4.14
CA TYR A 155 -1.45 -8.35 3.67
C TYR A 155 -1.62 -7.96 2.19
N LEU A 156 -1.33 -6.69 1.88
CA LEU A 156 -1.23 -6.16 0.52
C LEU A 156 0.12 -5.45 0.31
N ILE A 157 1.02 -6.11 -0.41
CA ILE A 157 2.37 -5.59 -0.70
C ILE A 157 2.47 -5.20 -2.16
N VAL A 158 2.92 -3.98 -2.44
CA VAL A 158 3.28 -3.53 -3.80
C VAL A 158 4.79 -3.58 -3.99
N LEU A 159 5.22 -4.22 -5.07
CA LEU A 159 6.59 -4.30 -5.55
C LEU A 159 6.66 -3.57 -6.91
N ASP A 160 7.16 -2.34 -6.90
CA ASP A 160 7.15 -1.45 -8.06
C ASP A 160 8.49 -1.54 -8.84
N ASP A 161 8.40 -1.69 -10.17
CA ASP A 161 9.50 -1.83 -11.16
C ASP A 161 10.43 -3.05 -10.98
N LEU A 162 9.84 -4.22 -10.67
CA LEU A 162 10.54 -5.52 -10.68
C LEU A 162 11.03 -5.85 -12.10
N SER A 163 12.34 -5.98 -12.28
CA SER A 163 12.99 -5.99 -13.60
C SER A 163 13.53 -7.35 -14.05
N SER A 164 13.66 -8.33 -13.15
CA SER A 164 14.26 -9.63 -13.50
C SER A 164 13.69 -10.82 -12.75
N ASN A 165 13.86 -12.01 -13.32
CA ASN A 165 13.56 -13.27 -12.64
C ASN A 165 14.48 -13.50 -11.42
N THR A 166 15.71 -12.97 -11.45
CA THR A 166 16.66 -13.04 -10.33
C THR A 166 16.16 -12.26 -9.11
N GLU A 167 15.60 -11.06 -9.33
CA GLU A 167 14.91 -10.31 -8.26
C GLU A 167 13.68 -11.08 -7.75
N TRP A 168 12.85 -11.62 -8.65
CA TRP A 168 11.69 -12.45 -8.26
C TRP A 168 12.10 -13.59 -7.32
N ASP A 169 13.10 -14.38 -7.72
CA ASP A 169 13.57 -15.54 -6.95
C ASP A 169 14.27 -15.14 -5.65
N SER A 170 14.78 -13.90 -5.57
CA SER A 170 15.38 -13.32 -4.36
C SER A 170 14.38 -12.74 -3.36
N ILE A 171 13.12 -12.52 -3.78
CA ILE A 171 12.08 -11.77 -3.04
C ILE A 171 10.86 -12.65 -2.73
N ILE A 172 10.17 -13.14 -3.76
CA ILE A 172 8.84 -13.78 -3.64
C ILE A 172 8.82 -15.04 -2.77
N PRO A 173 9.87 -15.90 -2.73
CA PRO A 173 9.89 -17.08 -1.86
C PRO A 173 9.81 -16.79 -0.36
N HIS A 174 10.09 -15.54 0.08
CA HIS A 174 10.20 -15.17 1.50
C HIS A 174 8.89 -14.69 2.14
N PHE A 175 7.79 -14.63 1.40
CA PHE A 175 6.49 -14.22 1.92
C PHE A 175 5.70 -15.43 2.45
N PRO A 176 5.00 -15.33 3.61
CA PRO A 176 4.07 -16.35 4.09
C PRO A 176 2.95 -16.61 3.07
N LYS A 177 2.58 -17.88 2.83
CA LYS A 177 1.65 -18.26 1.73
C LYS A 177 0.30 -18.77 2.20
N ASP A 178 0.17 -18.97 3.50
CA ASP A 178 -0.93 -19.73 4.12
C ASP A 178 -2.20 -18.88 4.29
N GLU A 179 -2.04 -17.55 4.33
CA GLU A 179 -3.14 -16.59 4.36
C GLU A 179 -3.75 -16.40 2.95
N MET A 180 -4.85 -17.10 2.71
CA MET A 180 -5.58 -17.14 1.42
C MET A 180 -6.01 -15.77 0.89
N THR A 181 -6.20 -14.78 1.76
CA THR A 181 -6.60 -13.41 1.41
C THR A 181 -5.42 -12.51 1.04
N SER A 182 -4.17 -12.89 1.36
CA SER A 182 -3.00 -12.04 1.12
C SER A 182 -2.64 -11.88 -0.36
N ARG A 183 -2.14 -10.70 -0.72
CA ARG A 183 -1.91 -10.26 -2.11
C ARG A 183 -0.57 -9.57 -2.27
N ILE A 184 0.13 -9.88 -3.36
CA ILE A 184 1.29 -9.11 -3.83
C ILE A 184 0.97 -8.55 -5.21
N ILE A 185 1.13 -7.24 -5.41
CA ILE A 185 1.04 -6.60 -6.72
C ILE A 185 2.46 -6.29 -7.18
N ILE A 186 2.79 -6.66 -8.42
CA ILE A 186 4.05 -6.35 -9.07
C ILE A 186 3.78 -5.42 -10.25
N THR A 187 4.47 -4.29 -10.34
CA THR A 187 4.61 -3.60 -11.64
C THR A 187 5.89 -4.06 -12.32
N THR A 188 5.82 -4.32 -13.63
CA THR A 188 6.99 -4.76 -14.39
C THR A 188 6.89 -4.39 -15.87
N ARG A 189 8.05 -4.24 -16.52
CA ARG A 189 8.15 -4.17 -17.99
C ARG A 189 8.25 -5.55 -18.63
N GLU A 190 8.73 -6.53 -17.86
CA GLU A 190 9.16 -7.81 -18.37
C GLU A 190 8.02 -8.82 -18.44
N ALA A 191 7.75 -9.29 -19.65
CA ALA A 191 6.78 -10.36 -19.89
C ALA A 191 7.21 -11.68 -19.20
N SER A 192 8.51 -11.92 -19.05
CA SER A 192 9.08 -13.07 -18.33
C SER A 192 8.70 -13.04 -16.84
N VAL A 193 8.90 -11.91 -16.16
CA VAL A 193 8.50 -11.69 -14.77
C VAL A 193 6.98 -11.79 -14.61
N ALA A 194 6.23 -11.10 -15.47
CA ALA A 194 4.77 -11.15 -15.47
C ALA A 194 4.24 -12.58 -15.67
N SER A 195 4.96 -13.43 -16.42
CA SER A 195 4.54 -14.81 -16.67
C SER A 195 4.52 -15.69 -15.41
N ARG A 196 5.32 -15.35 -14.38
CA ARG A 196 5.42 -16.07 -13.09
C ARG A 196 4.28 -15.76 -12.11
N CYS A 197 3.56 -14.66 -12.33
CA CYS A 197 2.40 -14.26 -11.52
C CYS A 197 1.21 -15.21 -11.71
N SER A 198 0.42 -15.43 -10.65
CA SER A 198 -0.81 -16.24 -10.73
C SER A 198 -1.96 -15.49 -11.41
N LYS A 199 -1.95 -14.15 -11.39
CA LYS A 199 -2.88 -13.28 -12.12
C LYS A 199 -2.10 -12.18 -12.86
N LYS A 200 -2.62 -11.72 -14.00
CA LYS A 200 -1.86 -10.87 -14.94
C LYS A 200 -2.79 -9.86 -15.61
N TYR A 201 -2.49 -8.57 -15.45
CA TYR A 201 -3.14 -7.47 -16.15
C TYR A 201 -2.14 -6.80 -17.09
N LYS A 202 -2.36 -6.92 -18.41
CA LYS A 202 -1.54 -6.22 -19.41
C LYS A 202 -2.11 -4.82 -19.64
N LEU A 203 -1.42 -3.81 -19.13
CA LEU A 203 -1.77 -2.41 -19.34
C LEU A 203 -1.56 -2.05 -20.81
N ARG A 204 -2.60 -1.47 -21.41
CA ARG A 204 -2.60 -1.00 -22.81
C ARG A 204 -2.31 0.50 -22.87
N SER A 205 -1.97 0.99 -24.06
CA SER A 205 -1.97 2.43 -24.35
C SER A 205 -3.35 3.04 -24.09
N LEU A 206 -3.38 4.33 -23.76
CA LEU A 206 -4.62 5.09 -23.77
C LEU A 206 -5.15 5.19 -25.21
N GLY A 207 -6.47 5.27 -25.38
CA GLY A 207 -7.07 5.72 -26.65
C GLY A 207 -6.85 7.22 -26.84
N ASP A 208 -6.93 7.67 -28.10
CA ASP A 208 -6.51 9.02 -28.51
C ASP A 208 -7.20 10.14 -27.73
N ASP A 209 -8.51 10.04 -27.49
CA ASP A 209 -9.29 11.01 -26.70
C ASP A 209 -8.78 11.11 -25.26
N ALA A 210 -8.57 9.98 -24.60
CA ALA A 210 -8.07 9.93 -23.22
C ALA A 210 -6.60 10.38 -23.11
N ALA A 211 -5.79 10.12 -24.14
CA ALA A 211 -4.42 10.62 -24.23
C ALA A 211 -4.38 12.14 -24.41
N LEU A 212 -5.24 12.68 -25.29
CA LEU A 212 -5.40 14.12 -25.52
C LEU A 212 -5.92 14.83 -24.27
N ASP A 213 -6.90 14.27 -23.57
CA ASP A 213 -7.42 14.85 -22.33
C ASP A 213 -6.41 14.78 -21.18
N LEU A 214 -5.60 13.72 -21.10
CA LEU A 214 -4.48 13.69 -20.15
C LEU A 214 -3.42 14.75 -20.49
N PHE A 215 -3.12 14.96 -21.77
CA PHE A 215 -2.18 15.99 -22.23
C PHE A 215 -2.66 17.40 -21.82
N LYS A 216 -3.89 17.79 -22.18
CA LYS A 216 -4.51 19.09 -21.81
C LYS A 216 -4.55 19.38 -20.31
N LYS A 217 -4.45 18.35 -19.47
CA LYS A 217 -4.48 18.45 -17.99
C LYS A 217 -3.10 18.54 -17.35
N LYS A 218 -2.03 18.28 -18.10
CA LYS A 218 -0.66 18.16 -17.59
C LYS A 218 0.37 19.01 -18.35
N VAL A 219 -0.02 19.59 -19.50
CA VAL A 219 0.77 20.48 -20.37
C VAL A 219 -0.09 21.66 -20.77
#